data_AF-A0AB35M3J9-F1
#
_entry.id   AF-A0AB35M3J9-F1
#
_cell.length_a   1.000
_cell.length_b   1.000
_cell.length_c   1.000
_cell.angle_alpha   90.00
_cell.angle_beta   90.00
_cell.angle_gamma   90.00
#
_symmetry.space_group_name_H-M   'P 1'
#
loop_
_entity.id
_entity.type
_entity.pdbx_description
1 polymer ?
#
loop_
_entity_poly.entity_id
_entity_poly.type
_entity_poly.pdbx_seq_one_letter_code
_entity_poly.pdbx_strand_id
1 'polypeptide(L)'
;KLQLVRYADDFIITGYSKEWLENEVRPAVVEFLAQRGLVLSQEKTKITHIGNGFDFLGWNVRKYNGKLLIKPSKANISAHLDKLRALINANKATRQATLIGLLNPILRGWANYHSHVVAKKVFNQVDNAVWEMLWRWAVRRHPRKTLRWVKDRYFKLQGARRWVFSCDEQSADGRKRQYTLV
;
A
#
# COMPACT_ATOMS: atom_id res chain seq x y z
N LYS A 1 1.71 21.58 25.28
CA LYS A 1 3.09 21.60 24.75
C LYS A 1 3.03 21.50 23.23
N LEU A 2 3.75 22.37 22.51
CA LEU A 2 3.88 22.33 21.05
C LEU A 2 4.89 21.26 20.64
N GLN A 3 4.60 20.47 19.60
CA GLN A 3 5.61 19.63 18.96
C GLN A 3 5.48 19.72 17.44
N LEU A 4 6.62 19.78 16.76
CA LEU A 4 6.72 19.77 15.31
C LEU A 4 7.34 18.44 14.86
N VAL A 5 6.69 17.77 13.91
CA VAL A 5 7.24 16.61 13.21
C VAL A 5 7.28 16.99 11.73
N ARG A 6 8.45 16.93 11.09
CA ARG A 6 8.64 17.30 9.69
C ARG A 6 9.33 16.18 8.91
N TYR A 7 8.85 15.96 7.69
CA TYR A 7 9.45 15.08 6.70
C TYR A 7 9.48 15.80 5.36
N ALA A 8 10.67 16.24 4.92
CA ALA A 8 10.83 17.13 3.77
C ALA A 8 9.90 18.36 3.85
N ASP A 9 8.98 18.52 2.90
CA ASP A 9 7.98 19.58 2.81
C ASP A 9 6.72 19.34 3.65
N ASP A 10 6.42 18.07 3.97
CA ASP A 10 5.28 17.70 4.80
C ASP A 10 5.61 17.83 6.30
N PHE A 11 4.69 18.42 7.08
CA PHE A 11 4.87 18.50 8.53
C PHE A 11 3.54 18.46 9.29
N ILE A 12 3.63 18.08 10.57
CA ILE A 12 2.54 18.09 11.53
C ILE A 12 2.96 18.94 12.72
N ILE A 13 2.05 19.78 13.20
CA ILE A 13 2.20 20.49 14.46
C ILE A 13 1.12 20.00 15.42
N THR A 14 1.53 19.56 16.61
CA THR A 14 0.61 19.15 17.67
C THR A 14 0.50 20.24 18.73
N GLY A 15 -0.70 20.42 19.25
CA GLY A 15 -1.04 21.41 20.27
C GLY A 15 -2.19 20.94 21.15
N TYR A 16 -2.47 21.68 22.22
CA TYR A 16 -3.48 21.32 23.23
C TYR A 16 -4.86 21.96 22.97
N SER A 17 -4.91 23.05 22.21
CA SER A 17 -6.15 23.77 21.85
C SER A 17 -6.20 23.98 20.35
N LYS A 18 -7.41 23.84 19.80
CA LYS A 18 -7.70 24.13 18.40
C LYS A 18 -7.59 25.64 18.14
N GLU A 19 -8.18 26.47 19.01
CA GLU A 19 -8.13 27.93 18.87
C GLU A 19 -6.69 28.42 18.86
N TRP A 20 -5.84 27.88 19.73
CA TRP A 20 -4.43 28.25 19.79
C TRP A 20 -3.66 27.84 18.51
N LEU A 21 -3.94 26.65 17.97
CA LEU A 21 -3.35 26.22 16.69
C LEU A 21 -3.82 27.10 15.52
N GLU A 22 -5.07 27.56 15.54
CA GLU A 22 -5.67 28.37 14.47
C GLU A 22 -5.22 29.83 14.52
N ASN A 23 -5.18 30.43 15.71
CA ASN A 23 -5.01 31.87 15.88
C ASN A 23 -3.56 32.29 16.15
N GLU A 24 -2.74 31.41 16.74
CA GLU A 24 -1.36 31.74 17.08
C GLU A 24 -0.37 30.99 16.19
N VAL A 25 -0.49 29.66 16.16
CA VAL A 25 0.51 28.80 15.51
C VAL A 25 0.44 28.90 14.00
N ARG A 26 -0.76 28.84 13.40
CA ARG A 26 -0.90 28.91 11.95
C ARG A 26 -0.39 30.25 11.38
N PRO A 27 -0.77 31.44 11.92
CA PRO A 27 -0.23 32.71 11.43
C PRO A 27 1.30 32.79 11.54
N ALA A 28 1.88 32.36 12.65
CA ALA A 28 3.34 32.33 12.83
C ALA A 28 4.04 31.46 11.77
N VAL A 29 3.46 30.31 11.41
CA VAL A 29 3.99 29.44 10.35
C VAL A 29 3.87 30.11 8.97
N VAL A 30 2.76 30.79 8.69
CA VAL A 30 2.56 31.50 7.42
C VAL A 30 3.59 32.61 7.26
N GLU A 31 3.80 33.43 8.30
CA GLU A 31 4.79 34.51 8.28
C GLU A 31 6.21 33.96 8.08
N PHE A 32 6.57 32.89 8.81
CA PHE A 32 7.87 32.23 8.68
C PHE A 32 8.14 31.69 7.27
N LEU A 33 7.13 31.12 6.62
CA LEU A 33 7.23 30.60 5.26
C LEU A 33 7.25 31.72 4.21
N ALA A 34 6.48 32.80 4.42
CA ALA A 34 6.41 33.94 3.52
C ALA A 34 7.78 34.63 3.36
N GLN A 35 8.56 34.74 4.44
CA GLN A 35 9.95 35.24 4.40
C GLN A 35 10.87 34.42 3.48
N ARG A 36 10.50 33.18 3.15
CA ARG A 36 11.24 32.25 2.28
C ARG A 36 10.57 32.07 0.92
N GLY A 37 9.56 32.88 0.60
CA GLY A 37 8.79 32.80 -0.64
C GLY A 37 7.88 31.57 -0.73
N LEU A 38 7.54 30.96 0.41
CA LEU A 38 6.68 29.77 0.47
C LEU A 38 5.31 30.12 1.03
N VAL A 39 4.28 29.42 0.55
CA VAL A 39 2.88 29.60 0.98
C VAL A 39 2.29 28.25 1.38
N LEU A 40 1.51 28.23 2.46
CA LEU A 40 0.76 27.03 2.83
C LEU A 40 -0.37 26.75 1.83
N SER A 41 -0.45 25.51 1.36
CA SER A 41 -1.60 25.06 0.58
C SER A 41 -2.83 25.00 1.48
N GLN A 42 -3.85 25.81 1.17
CA GLN A 42 -5.12 25.82 1.92
C GLN A 42 -5.84 24.46 1.85
N GLU A 43 -5.76 23.78 0.71
CA GLU A 43 -6.38 22.47 0.51
C GLU A 43 -5.73 21.37 1.36
N LYS A 44 -4.41 21.43 1.55
CA LYS A 44 -3.66 20.44 2.34
C LYS A 44 -3.67 20.75 3.84
N THR A 45 -3.79 22.02 4.22
CA THR A 45 -3.68 22.45 5.61
C THR A 45 -4.98 22.20 6.36
N LYS A 46 -4.99 21.17 7.21
CA LYS A 46 -6.15 20.81 8.02
C LYS A 46 -5.81 20.78 9.50
N ILE A 47 -6.62 21.44 10.33
CA ILE A 47 -6.58 21.27 11.79
C ILE A 47 -7.65 20.25 12.17
N THR A 48 -7.24 19.22 12.90
CA THR A 48 -8.16 18.16 13.32
C THR A 48 -7.75 17.57 14.66
N HIS A 49 -8.73 16.99 15.35
CA HIS A 49 -8.50 16.29 16.59
C HIS A 49 -7.97 14.86 16.32
N ILE A 50 -7.04 14.39 17.15
CA ILE A 50 -6.42 13.06 17.00
C ILE A 50 -7.44 11.90 17.03
N GLY A 51 -8.60 12.11 17.66
CA GLY A 51 -9.72 11.15 17.66
C GLY A 51 -10.41 10.98 16.31
N ASN A 52 -10.41 12.03 15.48
CA ASN A 52 -10.90 11.98 14.09
C ASN A 52 -9.82 11.40 13.17
N GLY A 53 -8.56 11.67 13.50
CA GLY A 53 -7.39 11.21 12.78
C GLY A 53 -7.07 12.05 11.54
N PHE A 54 -5.87 11.84 11.01
CA PHE A 54 -5.39 12.51 9.81
C PHE A 54 -4.42 11.59 9.05
N ASP A 55 -4.22 11.88 7.77
CA ASP A 55 -3.27 11.15 6.94
C ASP A 55 -1.94 11.90 6.89
N PHE A 56 -0.83 11.17 7.05
CA PHE A 56 0.53 11.69 6.94
C PHE A 56 1.45 10.59 6.41
N LEU A 57 2.26 10.89 5.38
CA LEU A 57 3.18 9.94 4.73
C LEU A 57 2.54 8.61 4.31
N GLY A 58 1.25 8.63 3.93
CA GLY A 58 0.50 7.44 3.55
C GLY A 58 0.00 6.59 4.71
N TRP A 59 0.06 7.09 5.95
CA TRP A 59 -0.55 6.47 7.12
C TRP A 59 -1.66 7.34 7.71
N ASN A 60 -2.74 6.71 8.13
CA ASN A 60 -3.76 7.31 8.97
C ASN A 60 -3.34 7.19 10.44
N VAL A 61 -3.11 8.33 11.07
CA VAL A 61 -2.78 8.46 12.49
C VAL A 61 -4.07 8.79 13.24
N ARG A 62 -4.55 7.88 14.09
CA ARG A 62 -5.82 8.08 14.82
C ARG A 62 -5.81 7.45 16.20
N LYS A 63 -6.36 8.16 17.18
CA LYS A 63 -6.59 7.65 18.54
C LYS A 63 -8.00 7.11 18.68
N TYR A 64 -8.12 5.83 19.02
CA TYR A 64 -9.38 5.12 19.25
C TYR A 64 -9.50 4.80 20.74
N ASN A 65 -10.48 5.39 21.43
CA ASN A 65 -10.76 5.09 22.84
C ASN A 65 -9.50 5.02 23.72
N GLY A 66 -8.62 6.02 23.63
CA GLY A 66 -7.36 6.05 24.38
C GLY A 66 -6.15 5.42 23.68
N LYS A 67 -6.33 4.54 22.68
CA LYS A 67 -5.25 3.84 21.99
C LYS A 67 -4.90 4.47 20.65
N LEU A 68 -3.64 4.87 20.46
CA LEU A 68 -3.15 5.34 19.17
C LEU A 68 -2.89 4.16 18.24
N LEU A 69 -3.49 4.19 17.05
CA LEU A 69 -3.21 3.23 15.99
C LEU A 69 -2.80 3.99 14.73
N ILE A 70 -1.64 3.63 14.20
CA ILE A 70 -1.13 4.12 12.92
C ILE A 70 -1.34 2.99 11.91
N LYS A 71 -2.08 3.26 10.85
CA LYS A 71 -2.46 2.27 9.82
C LYS A 71 -2.17 2.84 8.44
N PRO A 72 -1.91 2.03 7.41
CA PRO A 72 -1.91 2.52 6.03
C PRO A 72 -3.22 3.28 5.72
N SER A 73 -3.10 4.45 5.08
CA SER A 73 -4.28 5.27 4.75
C SER A 73 -5.10 4.62 3.64
N LYS A 74 -6.41 4.89 3.61
CA LYS A 74 -7.30 4.35 2.56
C LYS A 74 -6.84 4.74 1.16
N ALA A 75 -6.39 5.99 1.00
CA ALA A 75 -5.86 6.50 -0.26
C ALA A 75 -4.60 5.74 -0.70
N ASN A 76 -3.66 5.48 0.22
CA ASN A 76 -2.45 4.71 -0.09
C ASN A 76 -2.77 3.27 -0.50
N ILE A 77 -3.68 2.61 0.23
CA ILE A 77 -4.15 1.26 -0.09
C ILE A 77 -4.79 1.23 -1.49
N SER A 78 -5.68 2.17 -1.80
CA SER A 78 -6.32 2.25 -3.11
C SER A 78 -5.29 2.43 -4.22
N ALA A 79 -4.39 3.42 -4.08
CA ALA A 79 -3.36 3.70 -5.06
C ALA A 79 -2.45 2.48 -5.31
N HIS A 80 -2.11 1.74 -4.25
CA HIS A 80 -1.34 0.50 -4.37
C HIS A 80 -2.09 -0.58 -5.15
N LEU A 81 -3.35 -0.84 -4.80
CA LEU A 81 -4.20 -1.82 -5.50
C LEU A 81 -4.45 -1.42 -6.97
N ASP A 82 -4.61 -0.13 -7.25
CA ASP A 82 -4.81 0.39 -8.60
C ASP A 82 -3.55 0.19 -9.45
N LYS A 83 -2.36 0.44 -8.88
CA LYS A 83 -1.08 0.14 -9.52
C LYS A 83 -0.93 -1.35 -9.86
N LEU A 84 -1.25 -2.24 -8.92
CA LEU A 84 -1.21 -3.69 -9.15
C LEU A 84 -2.21 -4.12 -10.22
N ARG A 85 -3.43 -3.58 -10.18
CA ARG A 85 -4.48 -3.85 -11.16
C ARG A 85 -4.05 -3.41 -12.55
N ALA A 86 -3.50 -2.20 -12.69
CA ALA A 86 -2.99 -1.69 -13.96
C ALA A 86 -1.87 -2.58 -14.51
N LEU A 87 -0.92 -2.99 -13.67
CA LEU A 87 0.17 -3.87 -14.07
C LEU A 87 -0.32 -5.24 -14.57
N ILE A 88 -1.24 -5.88 -13.83
CA ILE A 88 -1.82 -7.17 -14.22
C ILE A 88 -2.61 -7.03 -15.54
N ASN A 89 -3.35 -5.93 -15.70
CA ASN A 89 -4.11 -5.64 -16.92
C ASN A 89 -3.24 -5.37 -18.14
N ALA A 90 -2.09 -4.73 -17.97
CA ALA A 90 -1.11 -4.55 -19.04
C ALA A 90 -0.44 -5.89 -19.43
N ASN A 91 -0.37 -6.85 -18.50
CA ASN A 91 0.31 -8.13 -18.68
C ASN A 91 -0.65 -9.32 -18.87
N LYS A 92 -1.79 -9.10 -19.52
CA LYS A 92 -2.86 -10.11 -19.71
C LYS A 92 -2.39 -11.40 -20.39
N ALA A 93 -1.41 -11.33 -21.30
CA ALA A 93 -0.93 -12.47 -22.10
C ALA A 93 0.48 -12.97 -21.68
N THR A 94 1.15 -12.26 -20.78
CA THR A 94 2.55 -12.53 -20.38
C THR A 94 2.70 -13.90 -19.70
N ARG A 95 3.91 -14.47 -19.69
CA ARG A 95 4.20 -15.69 -18.93
C ARG A 95 4.01 -15.47 -17.43
N GLN A 96 3.67 -16.55 -16.72
CA GLN A 96 3.43 -16.50 -15.27
C GLN A 96 4.68 -16.04 -14.50
N ALA A 97 5.86 -16.59 -14.82
CA ALA A 97 7.10 -16.22 -14.16
C ALA A 97 7.43 -14.73 -14.32
N THR A 98 7.24 -14.17 -15.52
CA THR A 98 7.41 -12.75 -15.78
C THR A 98 6.45 -11.90 -14.94
N LEU A 99 5.17 -12.28 -14.87
CA LEU A 99 4.18 -11.56 -14.06
C LEU A 99 4.55 -11.59 -12.57
N ILE A 100 4.99 -12.74 -12.05
CA ILE A 100 5.50 -12.87 -10.67
C ILE A 100 6.71 -11.96 -10.45
N GLY A 101 7.65 -11.95 -11.40
CA GLY A 101 8.85 -11.11 -11.34
C GLY A 101 8.54 -9.62 -11.30
N LEU A 102 7.48 -9.18 -11.97
CA LEU A 102 7.01 -7.79 -11.95
C LEU A 102 6.28 -7.43 -10.65
N LEU A 103 5.48 -8.35 -10.11
CA LEU A 103 4.68 -8.11 -8.90
C LEU A 103 5.52 -8.13 -7.62
N ASN A 104 6.45 -9.08 -7.50
CA ASN A 104 7.20 -9.31 -6.27
C ASN A 104 7.94 -8.08 -5.73
N PRO A 105 8.69 -7.29 -6.54
CA PRO A 105 9.35 -6.09 -6.05
C PRO A 105 8.37 -5.05 -5.51
N ILE A 106 7.20 -4.90 -6.14
CA ILE A 106 6.17 -3.93 -5.74
C ILE A 106 5.53 -4.35 -4.42
N LEU A 107 5.17 -5.63 -4.29
CA LEU A 107 4.57 -6.18 -3.07
C LEU A 107 5.56 -6.12 -1.89
N ARG A 108 6.81 -6.54 -2.10
CA ARG A 108 7.86 -6.47 -1.06
C ARG A 108 8.15 -5.04 -0.64
N GLY A 109 8.29 -4.12 -1.59
CA GLY A 109 8.55 -2.72 -1.29
C GLY A 109 7.45 -2.11 -0.43
N TRP A 110 6.19 -2.40 -0.76
CA TRP A 110 5.05 -1.91 -0.01
C TRP A 110 4.93 -2.56 1.38
N ALA A 111 5.17 -3.88 1.47
CA ALA A 111 5.22 -4.59 2.76
C ALA A 111 6.31 -4.04 3.68
N ASN A 112 7.51 -3.79 3.15
CA ASN A 112 8.63 -3.20 3.89
C ASN A 112 8.27 -1.79 4.39
N TYR A 113 7.71 -0.95 3.53
CA TYR A 113 7.31 0.42 3.89
C TYR A 113 6.27 0.46 5.02
N HIS A 114 5.36 -0.52 5.09
CA HIS A 114 4.30 -0.58 6.10
C HIS A 114 4.58 -1.59 7.25
N SER A 115 5.75 -2.21 7.28
CA SER A 115 6.10 -3.28 8.24
C SER A 115 6.10 -2.84 9.70
N HIS A 116 6.38 -1.56 9.95
CA HIS A 116 6.52 -0.99 11.29
C HIS A 116 5.22 -0.34 11.82
N VAL A 117 4.11 -0.41 11.06
CA VAL A 117 2.81 0.13 11.48
C VAL A 117 1.78 -0.98 11.68
N VAL A 118 0.59 -0.64 12.18
CA VAL A 118 -0.49 -1.61 12.42
C VAL A 118 -1.16 -1.98 11.08
N ALA A 119 -0.50 -2.86 10.32
CA ALA A 119 -0.88 -3.19 8.94
C ALA A 119 -1.42 -4.61 8.73
N LYS A 120 -1.38 -5.52 9.72
CA LYS A 120 -1.77 -6.94 9.54
C LYS A 120 -3.12 -7.14 8.83
N LYS A 121 -4.16 -6.43 9.27
CA LYS A 121 -5.50 -6.51 8.63
C LYS A 121 -5.48 -5.99 7.19
N VAL A 122 -4.70 -4.95 6.93
CA VAL A 122 -4.56 -4.35 5.61
C VAL A 122 -3.78 -5.27 4.68
N PHE A 123 -2.71 -5.92 5.16
CA PHE A 123 -1.96 -6.91 4.39
C PHE A 123 -2.86 -8.05 3.92
N ASN A 124 -3.68 -8.62 4.81
CA ASN A 124 -4.66 -9.64 4.43
C ASN A 124 -5.67 -9.14 3.38
N GLN A 125 -6.09 -7.87 3.46
CA GLN A 125 -6.99 -7.27 2.47
C GLN A 125 -6.32 -7.15 1.11
N VAL A 126 -5.05 -6.70 1.08
CA VAL A 126 -4.27 -6.59 -0.16
C VAL A 126 -4.01 -7.97 -0.76
N ASP A 127 -3.63 -8.96 0.04
CA ASP A 127 -3.41 -10.34 -0.40
C ASP A 127 -4.66 -10.92 -1.06
N ASN A 128 -5.83 -10.75 -0.44
CA ASN A 128 -7.09 -11.21 -1.01
C ASN A 128 -7.40 -10.52 -2.34
N ALA A 129 -7.23 -9.19 -2.41
CA ALA A 129 -7.47 -8.44 -3.63
C ALA A 129 -6.52 -8.85 -4.76
N VAL A 130 -5.24 -9.06 -4.46
CA VAL A 130 -4.23 -9.53 -5.42
C VAL A 130 -4.56 -10.94 -5.89
N TRP A 131 -4.94 -11.84 -4.97
CA TRP A 131 -5.37 -13.19 -5.31
C TRP A 131 -6.57 -13.18 -6.27
N GLU A 132 -7.59 -12.35 -6.01
CA GLU A 132 -8.75 -12.22 -6.91
C GLU A 132 -8.35 -11.72 -8.31
N MET A 133 -7.45 -10.73 -8.38
CA MET A 133 -6.94 -10.22 -9.65
C MET A 133 -6.20 -11.30 -10.44
N LEU A 134 -5.34 -12.08 -9.76
CA LEU A 134 -4.58 -13.17 -10.37
C LEU A 134 -5.48 -14.34 -10.78
N TRP A 135 -6.52 -14.66 -10.00
CA TRP A 135 -7.51 -15.65 -10.35
C TRP A 135 -8.25 -15.26 -11.64
N ARG A 136 -8.73 -14.02 -11.73
CA ARG A 136 -9.36 -13.49 -12.95
C ARG A 136 -8.41 -13.54 -14.14
N TRP A 137 -7.15 -13.15 -13.93
CA TRP A 137 -6.11 -13.25 -14.97
C TRP A 137 -5.91 -14.69 -15.46
N ALA A 138 -5.87 -15.67 -14.55
CA ALA A 138 -5.65 -17.07 -14.88
C ALA A 138 -6.85 -17.69 -15.62
N VAL A 139 -8.08 -17.44 -15.14
CA VAL A 139 -9.32 -17.95 -15.75
C VAL A 139 -9.50 -17.38 -17.17
N ARG A 140 -9.26 -16.07 -17.35
CA ARG A 140 -9.38 -15.41 -18.66
C ARG A 140 -8.54 -16.08 -19.76
N ARG A 141 -7.39 -16.66 -19.40
CA ARG A 141 -6.48 -17.29 -20.36
C ARG A 141 -6.96 -18.64 -20.88
N HIS A 142 -7.91 -19.27 -20.20
CA HIS A 142 -8.34 -20.64 -20.50
C HIS A 142 -9.87 -20.76 -20.49
N PRO A 143 -10.58 -20.09 -21.41
CA PRO A 143 -12.05 -20.07 -21.43
C PRO A 143 -12.67 -21.46 -21.65
N ARG A 144 -11.91 -22.43 -22.18
CA ARG A 144 -12.36 -23.81 -22.44
C ARG A 144 -11.90 -24.83 -21.39
N LYS A 145 -11.19 -24.41 -20.33
CA LYS A 145 -10.70 -25.33 -19.29
C LYS A 145 -11.53 -25.17 -18.02
N THR A 146 -11.64 -26.25 -17.25
CA THR A 146 -12.34 -26.23 -15.96
C THR A 146 -11.58 -25.38 -14.94
N LEU A 147 -12.30 -24.80 -13.98
CA LEU A 147 -11.69 -23.99 -12.92
C LEU A 147 -10.69 -24.80 -12.08
N ARG A 148 -10.96 -26.10 -11.88
CA ARG A 148 -10.01 -27.01 -11.20
C ARG A 148 -8.69 -27.09 -11.95
N TRP A 149 -8.73 -27.25 -13.27
CA TRP A 149 -7.52 -27.26 -14.10
C TRP A 149 -6.77 -25.93 -14.00
N VAL A 150 -7.47 -24.79 -14.03
CA VAL A 150 -6.85 -23.47 -13.89
C VAL A 150 -6.16 -23.34 -12.53
N LYS A 151 -6.84 -23.73 -11.45
CA LYS A 151 -6.26 -23.75 -10.11
C LYS A 151 -5.01 -24.64 -10.06
N ASP A 152 -5.09 -25.88 -10.51
CA ASP A 152 -3.94 -26.81 -10.47
C ASP A 152 -2.81 -26.37 -11.41
N ARG A 153 -3.09 -25.63 -12.49
CA ARG A 153 -2.09 -25.06 -13.42
C ARG A 153 -1.29 -23.93 -12.76
N TYR A 154 -1.97 -22.95 -12.16
CA TYR A 154 -1.39 -21.66 -11.75
C TYR A 154 -1.13 -21.53 -10.24
N PHE A 155 -1.85 -22.29 -9.42
CA PHE A 155 -1.83 -22.18 -7.97
C PHE A 155 -1.42 -23.50 -7.33
N LYS A 156 -0.24 -23.53 -6.73
CA LYS A 156 0.39 -24.74 -6.20
C LYS A 156 0.24 -24.83 -4.69
N LEU A 157 0.54 -26.01 -4.16
CA LEU A 157 0.81 -26.23 -2.76
C LEU A 157 2.28 -25.86 -2.50
N GLN A 158 2.54 -25.02 -1.51
CA GLN A 158 3.89 -24.76 -1.01
C GLN A 158 3.90 -24.86 0.51
N GLY A 159 4.59 -25.87 1.04
CA GLY A 159 4.48 -26.25 2.45
C GLY A 159 3.03 -26.49 2.86
N ALA A 160 2.56 -25.81 3.91
CA ALA A 160 1.18 -25.86 4.35
C ALA A 160 0.22 -24.93 3.56
N ARG A 161 0.76 -24.01 2.74
CA ARG A 161 -0.07 -23.01 2.03
C ARG A 161 -0.59 -23.61 0.72
N ARG A 162 -1.91 -23.64 0.60
CA ARG A 162 -2.62 -23.89 -0.66
C ARG A 162 -2.85 -22.57 -1.39
N TRP A 163 -3.17 -22.66 -2.69
CA TRP A 163 -3.48 -21.50 -3.53
C TRP A 163 -2.32 -20.51 -3.71
N VAL A 164 -1.08 -21.01 -3.74
CA VAL A 164 0.10 -20.17 -3.93
C VAL A 164 0.36 -19.97 -5.43
N PHE A 165 0.22 -18.73 -5.91
CA PHE A 165 0.47 -18.40 -7.31
C PHE A 165 1.96 -18.59 -7.64
N SER A 166 2.27 -19.67 -8.36
CA SER A 166 3.64 -20.09 -8.60
C SER A 166 3.76 -20.99 -9.83
N CYS A 167 4.96 -21.00 -10.41
CA CYS A 167 5.32 -21.85 -11.54
C CYS A 167 6.80 -22.20 -11.52
N ASP A 168 7.14 -23.32 -12.16
CA ASP A 168 8.52 -23.71 -12.41
C ASP A 168 8.84 -23.43 -13.88
N GLU A 169 9.94 -22.72 -14.15
CA GLU A 169 10.47 -22.55 -15.50
C GLU A 169 11.88 -23.16 -15.58
N GLN A 170 12.17 -23.81 -16.70
CA GLN A 170 13.49 -24.34 -16.98
C GLN A 170 14.28 -23.29 -17.77
N SER A 171 15.44 -22.93 -17.24
CA SER A 171 16.38 -22.01 -17.89
C SER A 171 17.06 -22.73 -19.06
N ALA A 172 17.64 -21.95 -20.00
CA ALA A 172 18.31 -22.49 -21.18
C ALA A 172 19.52 -23.40 -20.84
N ASP A 173 20.09 -23.25 -19.65
CA ASP A 173 21.14 -24.09 -19.06
C ASP A 173 20.62 -25.37 -18.38
N GLY A 174 19.31 -25.67 -18.51
CA GLY A 174 18.67 -26.83 -17.91
C GLY A 174 18.26 -26.67 -16.45
N ARG A 175 18.64 -25.56 -15.78
CA ARG A 175 18.31 -25.32 -14.37
C ARG A 175 16.84 -24.97 -14.19
N LYS A 176 16.15 -25.70 -13.30
CA LYS A 176 14.76 -25.37 -12.92
C LYS A 176 14.76 -24.25 -11.90
N ARG A 177 14.03 -23.17 -12.18
CA ARG A 177 13.78 -22.06 -11.27
C ARG A 177 12.32 -22.02 -10.92
N GLN A 178 12.04 -21.97 -9.62
CA GLN A 178 10.69 -21.77 -9.11
C GLN A 178 10.43 -20.28 -8.91
N TYR A 179 9.32 -19.81 -9.45
CA TYR A 179 8.81 -18.46 -9.28
C TYR A 179 7.57 -18.53 -8.40
N THR A 180 7.63 -17.84 -7.26
CA THR A 180 6.55 -17.79 -6.26
C THR A 180 6.19 -16.34 -6.00
N LEU A 181 4.90 -16.02 -5.99
CA LEU A 181 4.41 -14.74 -5.49
C LEU A 181 4.65 -14.65 -3.98
N VAL A 182 5.31 -13.59 -3.53
CA VAL A 182 5.65 -13.37 -2.11
C VAL A 182 4.45 -13.01 -1.25
#